data_AF-A0A960QNL4-F1
#
_entry.id   AF-A0A960QNL4-F1
#
_cell.length_a   1.000
_cell.length_b   1.000
_cell.length_c   1.000
_cell.angle_alpha   90.00
_cell.angle_beta   90.00
_cell.angle_gamma   90.00
#
_symmetry.space_group_name_H-M   'P 1'
#
loop_
_entity.id
_entity.type
_entity.pdbx_description
1 polymer ?
#
loop_
_entity_poly.entity_id
_entity_poly.type
_entity_poly.pdbx_seq_one_letter_code
_entity_poly.pdbx_strand_id
1 'polypeptide(L)'
;MHTRISATVVKAITLLTVGMCGLSMTACRTCEPASIEPLAADMAEFFNMNDECPDGYALLTDARIMQQMGLSSNPDFIENPSELSAMARYGGSKPILAVYGAEGEVCLLVNGIFFPERDGLKRFMESQAKKPNLRLAALEKPVADGTWLILCAVDPRRHYSEQEQAAIRSSIKRHSEGIGARILYSSLWADHL
;
A
#
# COMPACT_ATOMS: atom_id res chain seq x y z
N MET A 1 -25.43 -10.71 -15.16
CA MET A 1 -25.09 -9.47 -14.43
C MET A 1 -23.59 -9.32 -14.46
N HIS A 2 -23.09 -8.38 -15.26
CA HIS A 2 -21.65 -8.14 -15.41
C HIS A 2 -21.14 -7.29 -14.25
N THR A 3 -20.36 -7.89 -13.36
CA THR A 3 -19.59 -7.20 -12.32
C THR A 3 -18.59 -6.27 -13.01
N ARG A 4 -18.91 -4.97 -13.06
CA ARG A 4 -17.97 -3.95 -13.54
C ARG A 4 -17.03 -3.60 -12.39
N ILE A 5 -16.08 -4.50 -12.12
CA ILE A 5 -14.87 -4.14 -11.38
C ILE A 5 -14.31 -2.91 -12.09
N SER A 6 -14.19 -1.78 -11.40
CA SER A 6 -13.62 -0.58 -11.98
C SER A 6 -12.15 -0.85 -12.28
N ALA A 7 -11.88 -1.37 -13.49
CA ALA A 7 -10.55 -1.73 -13.99
C ALA A 7 -9.56 -0.56 -13.95
N THR A 8 -10.03 0.64 -13.60
CA THR A 8 -9.23 1.85 -13.45
C THR A 8 -8.68 2.05 -12.04
N VAL A 9 -9.23 1.44 -10.97
CA VAL A 9 -8.64 1.50 -9.61
C VAL A 9 -7.48 0.51 -9.54
N VAL A 10 -7.72 -0.70 -10.04
CA VAL A 10 -6.70 -1.71 -10.31
C VAL A 10 -5.60 -1.09 -11.18
N LYS A 11 -5.96 -0.54 -12.36
CA LYS A 11 -4.97 0.12 -13.23
C LYS A 11 -4.36 1.40 -12.66
N ALA A 12 -5.01 2.23 -11.86
CA ALA A 12 -4.39 3.46 -11.33
C ALA A 12 -3.27 3.16 -10.31
N ILE A 13 -3.29 1.96 -9.73
CA ILE A 13 -2.30 1.48 -8.76
C ILE A 13 -1.29 0.55 -9.44
N THR A 14 -1.68 -0.21 -10.48
CA THR A 14 -0.78 -0.91 -11.41
C THR A 14 -0.08 0.03 -12.42
N LEU A 15 -0.61 1.23 -12.70
CA LEU A 15 0.03 2.30 -13.50
C LEU A 15 0.92 3.16 -12.58
N LEU A 16 1.86 2.48 -11.94
CA LEU A 16 3.05 3.11 -11.38
C LEU A 16 4.22 3.12 -12.39
N THR A 17 3.96 2.65 -13.61
CA THR A 17 4.91 2.65 -14.72
C THR A 17 4.31 3.31 -15.95
N VAL A 18 4.89 4.45 -16.34
CA VAL A 18 5.39 4.78 -17.69
C VAL A 18 5.64 6.29 -17.77
N GLY A 19 6.90 6.65 -18.00
CA GLY A 19 7.37 7.95 -18.47
C GLY A 19 8.80 7.78 -18.98
N MET A 20 8.98 7.86 -20.30
CA MET A 20 10.05 7.28 -21.11
C MET A 20 11.44 7.95 -21.09
N CYS A 21 12.41 7.13 -21.53
CA CYS A 21 13.62 7.38 -22.33
C CYS A 21 14.84 8.13 -21.75
N GLY A 22 15.95 7.41 -21.68
CA GLY A 22 17.32 7.94 -21.61
C GLY A 22 18.34 6.83 -21.29
N LEU A 23 19.10 6.40 -22.30
CA LEU A 23 20.14 5.37 -22.28
C LEU A 23 21.15 5.49 -21.12
N SER A 24 21.55 4.37 -20.52
CA SER A 24 22.97 3.92 -20.49
C SER A 24 23.12 2.53 -19.86
N MET A 25 23.99 1.70 -20.47
CA MET A 25 24.41 0.38 -19.95
C MET A 25 25.55 0.52 -18.95
N THR A 26 25.45 -0.15 -17.80
CA THR A 26 26.50 -0.83 -16.96
C THR A 26 25.90 -1.02 -15.56
N ALA A 27 26.12 -2.08 -14.78
CA ALA A 27 26.95 -3.27 -14.84
C ALA A 27 26.28 -4.38 -14.01
N CYS A 28 26.68 -5.63 -14.26
CA CYS A 28 26.27 -6.81 -13.50
C CYS A 28 26.64 -6.67 -12.01
N ARG A 29 25.65 -6.79 -11.14
CA ARG A 29 25.79 -7.40 -9.81
C ARG A 29 24.63 -8.36 -9.65
N THR A 30 24.94 -9.65 -9.62
CA THR A 30 24.05 -10.66 -9.06
C THR A 30 23.82 -10.31 -7.60
N CYS A 31 22.71 -9.63 -7.31
CA CYS A 31 22.17 -9.58 -5.97
C CYS A 31 21.62 -10.97 -5.69
N GLU A 32 22.23 -11.69 -4.75
CA GLU A 32 21.55 -12.82 -4.11
C GLU A 32 20.17 -12.32 -3.65
N PRO A 33 19.09 -13.08 -3.86
CA PRO A 33 17.79 -12.71 -3.32
C PRO A 33 17.95 -12.66 -1.80
N ALA A 34 17.84 -11.45 -1.23
CA ALA A 34 17.83 -11.27 0.21
C ALA A 34 16.85 -12.27 0.81
N SER A 35 17.33 -13.15 1.69
CA SER A 35 16.46 -14.07 2.42
C SER A 35 15.34 -13.23 3.03
N ILE A 36 14.10 -13.52 2.65
CA ILE A 36 12.94 -12.80 3.15
C ILE A 36 12.85 -13.11 4.65
N GLU A 37 13.39 -12.22 5.49
CA GLU A 37 13.12 -12.33 6.93
C GLU A 37 11.60 -12.25 7.14
N PRO A 38 11.07 -13.06 8.06
CA PRO A 38 9.65 -13.05 8.34
C PRO A 38 9.21 -11.65 8.77
N LEU A 39 8.05 -11.25 8.25
CA LEU A 39 7.37 -10.03 8.66
C LEU A 39 7.27 -10.00 10.19
N ALA A 40 7.68 -8.89 10.81
CA ALA A 40 7.54 -8.72 12.25
C ALA A 40 6.06 -8.92 12.65
N ALA A 41 5.81 -9.62 13.76
CA ALA A 41 4.46 -10.07 14.12
C ALA A 41 3.46 -8.91 14.26
N ASP A 42 3.92 -7.76 14.74
CA ASP A 42 3.16 -6.52 14.84
C ASP A 42 2.79 -5.92 13.47
N MET A 43 3.66 -6.06 12.47
CA MET A 43 3.34 -5.69 11.09
C MET A 43 2.33 -6.66 10.47
N ALA A 44 2.44 -7.97 10.75
CA ALA A 44 1.45 -8.95 10.30
C ALA A 44 0.05 -8.65 10.87
N GLU A 45 -0.01 -8.26 12.14
CA GLU A 45 -1.23 -7.83 12.81
C GLU A 45 -1.83 -6.59 12.13
N PHE A 46 -1.00 -5.60 11.77
CA PHE A 46 -1.47 -4.40 11.07
C PHE A 46 -2.17 -4.69 9.74
N PHE A 47 -1.68 -5.66 8.96
CA PHE A 47 -2.30 -6.04 7.68
C PHE A 47 -3.54 -6.90 7.84
N ASN A 48 -3.84 -7.39 9.05
CA ASN A 48 -5.00 -8.20 9.37
C ASN A 48 -6.04 -7.37 10.15
N MET A 49 -6.63 -6.37 9.50
CA MET A 49 -7.61 -5.45 10.08
C MET A 49 -9.02 -6.05 10.21
N ASN A 50 -9.20 -7.37 10.10
CA ASN A 50 -10.52 -7.99 9.92
C ASN A 50 -11.56 -7.60 10.99
N ASP A 51 -11.15 -7.43 12.25
CA ASP A 51 -12.05 -7.07 13.35
C ASP A 51 -12.21 -5.55 13.55
N GLU A 52 -11.44 -4.74 12.80
CA GLU A 52 -11.37 -3.29 12.97
C GLU A 52 -11.66 -2.50 11.69
N CYS A 53 -11.96 -3.19 10.59
CA CYS A 53 -12.45 -2.55 9.39
C CYS A 53 -13.83 -1.91 9.60
N PRO A 54 -14.16 -0.83 8.86
CA PRO A 54 -15.52 -0.28 8.87
C PRO A 54 -16.57 -1.36 8.58
N ASP A 55 -17.77 -1.22 9.16
CA ASP A 55 -18.86 -2.16 8.94
C ASP A 55 -19.10 -2.43 7.45
N GLY A 56 -19.18 -3.70 7.08
CA GLY A 56 -19.38 -4.15 5.70
C GLY A 56 -18.10 -4.23 4.86
N TYR A 57 -16.94 -3.84 5.39
CA TYR A 57 -15.65 -4.04 4.73
C TYR A 57 -15.06 -5.37 5.19
N ALA A 58 -14.58 -6.15 4.24
CA ALA A 58 -13.89 -7.40 4.50
C ALA A 58 -12.64 -7.49 3.63
N LEU A 59 -11.68 -8.29 4.08
CA LEU A 59 -10.52 -8.64 3.28
C LEU A 59 -10.96 -9.38 2.01
N LEU A 60 -10.56 -8.89 0.84
CA LEU A 60 -10.94 -9.48 -0.44
C LEU A 60 -10.05 -10.67 -0.79
N THR A 61 -10.66 -11.83 -1.00
CA THR A 61 -9.97 -13.08 -1.35
C THR A 61 -10.33 -13.61 -2.75
N ASP A 62 -10.97 -12.78 -3.60
CA ASP A 62 -11.26 -13.15 -4.99
C ASP A 62 -9.95 -13.30 -5.78
N ALA A 63 -9.70 -14.51 -6.27
CA ALA A 63 -8.48 -14.87 -6.98
C ALA A 63 -8.17 -13.98 -8.19
N ARG A 64 -9.19 -13.43 -8.87
CA ARG A 64 -8.98 -12.53 -10.02
C ARG A 64 -8.46 -11.17 -9.55
N ILE A 65 -8.97 -10.65 -8.43
CA ILE A 65 -8.48 -9.41 -7.84
C ILE A 65 -7.03 -9.60 -7.39
N MET A 66 -6.73 -10.72 -6.74
CA MET A 66 -5.38 -11.04 -6.26
C MET A 66 -4.40 -11.16 -7.43
N GLN A 67 -4.76 -11.89 -8.49
CA GLN A 67 -3.95 -12.00 -9.71
C GLN A 67 -3.71 -10.63 -10.37
N GLN A 68 -4.73 -9.77 -10.42
CA GLN A 68 -4.60 -8.42 -10.97
C GLN A 68 -3.67 -7.52 -10.15
N MET A 69 -3.63 -7.72 -8.83
CA MET A 69 -2.72 -7.01 -7.92
C MET A 69 -1.33 -7.67 -7.84
N GLY A 70 -1.15 -8.83 -8.49
CA GLY A 70 0.10 -9.59 -8.44
C GLY A 70 0.35 -10.21 -7.07
N LEU A 71 -0.68 -10.76 -6.45
CA LEU A 71 -0.64 -11.41 -5.14
C LEU A 71 -1.03 -12.89 -5.25
N SER A 72 -0.36 -13.75 -4.49
CA SER A 72 -0.75 -15.16 -4.28
C SER A 72 -1.87 -15.30 -3.25
N SER A 73 -1.77 -14.60 -2.13
CA SER A 73 -2.78 -14.53 -1.07
C SER A 73 -3.08 -13.08 -0.67
N ASN A 74 -4.04 -12.82 0.22
CA ASN A 74 -4.28 -11.48 0.76
C ASN A 74 -4.40 -11.61 2.29
N PRO A 75 -3.62 -10.85 3.08
CA PRO A 75 -2.48 -10.03 2.66
C PRO A 75 -1.27 -10.89 2.23
N ASP A 76 -0.52 -10.44 1.23
CA ASP A 76 0.71 -11.10 0.79
C ASP A 76 1.67 -10.12 0.10
N PHE A 77 2.87 -10.60 -0.24
CA PHE A 77 3.85 -9.82 -0.97
C PHE A 77 3.43 -9.59 -2.42
N ILE A 78 3.72 -8.40 -2.94
CA ILE A 78 3.54 -8.09 -4.37
C ILE A 78 4.60 -8.84 -5.18
N GLU A 79 4.17 -9.75 -6.05
CA GLU A 79 5.04 -10.55 -6.91
C GLU A 79 5.30 -9.88 -8.27
N ASN A 80 4.56 -8.81 -8.59
CA ASN A 80 4.67 -8.12 -9.88
C ASN A 80 6.08 -7.50 -10.05
N PRO A 81 6.90 -7.98 -11.02
CA PRO A 81 8.28 -7.53 -11.17
C PRO A 81 8.43 -6.05 -11.50
N SER A 82 7.44 -5.46 -12.19
CA SER A 82 7.43 -4.05 -12.55
C SER A 82 7.28 -3.17 -11.31
N GLU A 83 6.36 -3.55 -10.41
CA GLU A 83 6.14 -2.86 -9.14
C GLU A 83 7.35 -2.99 -8.21
N LEU A 84 7.89 -4.21 -8.08
CA LEU A 84 9.12 -4.48 -7.32
C LEU A 84 10.29 -3.62 -7.80
N SER A 85 10.48 -3.55 -9.12
CA SER A 85 11.55 -2.73 -9.71
C SER A 85 11.34 -1.24 -9.46
N ALA A 86 10.09 -0.75 -9.48
CA ALA A 86 9.79 0.66 -9.22
C ALA A 86 10.08 1.05 -7.76
N MET A 87 9.75 0.18 -6.81
CA MET A 87 10.03 0.40 -5.38
C MET A 87 11.54 0.32 -5.06
N ALA A 88 12.23 -0.66 -5.64
CA ALA A 88 13.67 -0.85 -5.45
C ALA A 88 14.52 0.36 -5.88
N ARG A 89 14.06 1.16 -6.85
CA ARG A 89 14.72 2.42 -7.26
C ARG A 89 14.92 3.40 -6.11
N TYR A 90 14.07 3.33 -5.09
CA TYR A 90 14.13 4.18 -3.90
C TYR A 90 14.64 3.42 -2.66
N GLY A 91 15.16 2.20 -2.81
CA GLY A 91 15.60 1.37 -1.71
C GLY A 91 14.46 0.67 -0.96
N GLY A 92 13.24 0.67 -1.50
CA GLY A 92 12.11 -0.06 -0.93
C GLY A 92 12.21 -1.56 -1.20
N SER A 93 11.77 -2.38 -0.26
CA SER A 93 11.79 -3.84 -0.35
C SER A 93 10.62 -4.47 0.42
N LYS A 94 10.44 -5.78 0.25
CA LYS A 94 9.45 -6.60 0.97
C LYS A 94 8.03 -5.97 0.97
N PRO A 95 7.45 -5.62 -0.20
CA PRO A 95 6.18 -4.91 -0.25
C PRO A 95 5.00 -5.84 0.00
N ILE A 96 4.17 -5.53 0.98
CA ILE A 96 2.99 -6.31 1.38
C ILE A 96 1.74 -5.51 1.08
N LEU A 97 0.74 -6.14 0.51
CA LEU A 97 -0.52 -5.48 0.19
C LEU A 97 -1.70 -6.22 0.82
N ALA A 98 -2.48 -5.49 1.60
CA ALA A 98 -3.81 -5.89 2.03
C ALA A 98 -4.89 -5.13 1.26
N VAL A 99 -5.90 -5.86 0.78
CA VAL A 99 -7.03 -5.30 0.02
C VAL A 99 -8.34 -5.53 0.74
N TYR A 100 -9.05 -4.44 1.04
CA TYR A 100 -10.35 -4.46 1.72
C TYR A 100 -11.44 -3.93 0.79
N GLY A 101 -12.62 -4.53 0.89
CA GLY A 101 -13.73 -4.20 0.02
C GLY A 101 -15.09 -4.48 0.64
N ALA A 102 -16.11 -3.89 0.01
CA ALA A 102 -17.51 -4.08 0.35
C ALA A 102 -18.25 -4.43 -0.95
N GLU A 103 -19.17 -5.39 -0.88
CA GLU A 103 -20.00 -5.81 -2.04
C GLU A 103 -19.19 -6.20 -3.30
N GLY A 104 -17.95 -6.67 -3.12
CA GLY A 104 -17.05 -7.06 -4.21
C GLY A 104 -16.27 -5.92 -4.86
N GLU A 105 -16.40 -4.68 -4.36
CA GLU A 105 -15.63 -3.52 -4.82
C GLU A 105 -14.44 -3.24 -3.88
N VAL A 106 -13.30 -2.81 -4.45
CA VAL A 106 -12.11 -2.41 -3.68
C VAL A 106 -12.34 -1.04 -3.05
N CYS A 107 -12.20 -0.95 -1.73
CA CYS A 107 -12.59 0.25 -0.98
C CYS A 107 -11.43 0.85 -0.19
N LEU A 108 -10.55 0.02 0.37
CA LEU A 108 -9.38 0.41 1.14
C LEU A 108 -8.22 -0.53 0.78
N LEU A 109 -7.05 0.06 0.60
CA LEU A 109 -5.80 -0.64 0.34
C LEU A 109 -4.80 -0.25 1.41
N VAL A 110 -4.04 -1.24 1.87
CA VAL A 110 -3.01 -1.03 2.88
C VAL A 110 -1.73 -1.66 2.36
N ASN A 111 -0.74 -0.84 2.04
CA ASN A 111 0.53 -1.27 1.47
C ASN A 111 1.68 -0.99 2.44
N GLY A 112 2.43 -2.01 2.83
CA GLY A 112 3.66 -1.88 3.62
C GLY A 112 4.88 -2.03 2.76
N ILE A 113 5.84 -1.13 2.90
CA ILE A 113 7.12 -1.18 2.19
C ILE A 113 8.24 -0.96 3.22
N PHE A 114 9.20 -1.86 3.26
CA PHE A 114 10.36 -1.73 4.14
C PHE A 114 11.48 -0.94 3.46
N PHE A 115 12.03 0.04 4.17
CA PHE A 115 13.20 0.80 3.76
C PHE A 115 14.31 0.64 4.80
N PRO A 116 15.49 0.12 4.44
CA PRO A 116 16.63 0.06 5.34
C PRO A 116 17.19 1.46 5.63
N GLU A 117 17.08 2.38 4.66
CA GLU A 117 17.54 3.76 4.79
C GLU A 117 16.38 4.76 4.73
N ARG A 118 16.33 5.67 5.70
CA ARG A 118 15.27 6.69 5.79
C ARG A 118 15.22 7.63 4.57
N ASP A 119 16.35 7.89 3.92
CA ASP A 119 16.40 8.74 2.74
C ASP A 119 15.76 8.09 1.50
N GLY A 120 15.72 6.76 1.45
CA GLY A 120 14.93 6.03 0.47
C GLY A 120 13.43 6.29 0.62
N LEU A 121 12.93 6.15 1.86
CA LEU A 121 11.54 6.42 2.23
C LEU A 121 11.12 7.85 1.86
N LYS A 122 11.94 8.86 2.21
CA LYS A 122 11.62 10.27 1.90
C LYS A 122 11.45 10.50 0.40
N ARG A 123 12.41 10.05 -0.40
CA ARG A 123 12.36 10.19 -1.87
C ARG A 123 11.17 9.45 -2.49
N PHE A 124 10.83 8.29 -1.94
CA PHE A 124 9.63 7.56 -2.35
C PHE A 124 8.36 8.34 -2.03
N MET A 125 8.25 8.89 -0.81
CA MET A 125 7.10 9.70 -0.40
C MET A 125 6.94 10.97 -1.22
N GLU A 126 8.03 11.66 -1.55
CA GLU A 126 8.00 12.81 -2.47
C GLU A 126 7.47 12.43 -3.86
N SER A 127 7.81 11.22 -4.35
CA SER A 127 7.25 10.70 -5.59
C SER A 127 5.76 10.37 -5.48
N GLN A 128 5.29 9.88 -4.33
CA GLN A 128 3.87 9.59 -4.13
C GLN A 128 3.04 10.87 -3.96
N ALA A 129 3.54 11.86 -3.21
CA ALA A 129 2.87 13.13 -2.97
C ALA A 129 2.62 13.94 -4.25
N LYS A 130 3.41 13.73 -5.31
CA LYS A 130 3.24 14.38 -6.61
C LYS A 130 2.09 13.81 -7.45
N LYS A 131 1.43 12.74 -6.99
CA LYS A 131 0.34 12.10 -7.74
C LYS A 131 -1.01 12.74 -7.39
N PRO A 132 -1.61 13.52 -8.30
CA PRO A 132 -2.73 14.40 -7.98
C PRO A 132 -4.04 13.68 -7.64
N ASN A 133 -4.14 12.38 -7.90
CA ASN A 133 -5.38 11.62 -7.80
C ASN A 133 -5.36 10.56 -6.69
N LEU A 134 -4.29 10.47 -5.90
CA LEU A 134 -4.24 9.50 -4.80
C LEU A 134 -4.69 10.16 -3.51
N ARG A 135 -5.71 9.58 -2.90
CA ARG A 135 -6.12 9.86 -1.51
C ARG A 135 -5.41 8.84 -0.63
N LEU A 136 -4.41 9.30 0.12
CA LEU A 136 -3.56 8.40 0.90
C LEU A 136 -3.24 8.96 2.28
N ALA A 137 -3.09 8.07 3.25
CA ALA A 137 -2.38 8.32 4.49
C ALA A 137 -1.08 7.52 4.48
N ALA A 138 -0.01 8.14 4.94
CA ALA A 138 1.29 7.52 5.09
C ALA A 138 1.66 7.49 6.57
N LEU A 139 2.09 6.33 7.04
CA LEU A 139 2.58 6.12 8.39
C LEU A 139 4.00 5.56 8.33
N GLU A 140 4.85 5.98 9.25
CA GLU A 140 6.16 5.37 9.46
C GLU A 140 6.16 4.58 10.77
N LYS A 141 6.76 3.39 10.72
CA LYS A 141 7.11 2.62 11.91
C LYS A 141 8.60 2.30 11.87
N PRO A 142 9.40 3.03 12.67
CA PRO A 142 10.81 2.69 12.85
C PRO A 142 10.96 1.30 13.48
N VAL A 143 11.92 0.53 12.99
CA VAL A 143 12.35 -0.76 13.55
C VAL A 143 13.87 -0.77 13.64
N ALA A 144 14.46 -1.79 14.28
CA ALA A 144 15.89 -1.81 14.58
C ALA A 144 16.81 -1.69 13.35
N ASP A 145 16.36 -2.24 12.22
CA ASP A 145 17.11 -2.39 10.97
C ASP A 145 16.59 -1.48 9.84
N GLY A 146 15.63 -0.59 10.11
CA GLY A 146 15.08 0.29 9.09
C GLY A 146 13.75 0.93 9.47
N THR A 147 12.89 1.13 8.49
CA THR A 147 11.58 1.76 8.67
C THR A 147 10.56 1.14 7.73
N TRP A 148 9.42 0.73 8.30
CA TRP A 148 8.24 0.40 7.52
C TRP A 148 7.49 1.69 7.16
N LEU A 149 7.30 1.88 5.87
CA LEU A 149 6.33 2.83 5.34
C LEU A 149 5.02 2.10 5.08
N ILE A 150 3.97 2.55 5.73
CA ILE A 150 2.62 2.02 5.55
C ILE A 150 1.81 3.07 4.81
N LEU A 151 1.21 2.68 3.68
CA LEU A 151 0.35 3.51 2.87
C LEU A 151 -1.07 2.97 2.94
N CYS A 152 -1.98 3.74 3.53
CA CYS A 152 -3.42 3.47 3.47
C CYS A 152 -4.01 4.32 2.35
N ALA A 153 -4.63 3.70 1.35
CA ALA A 153 -5.21 4.38 0.20
C ALA A 153 -6.67 3.97 0.01
N VAL A 154 -7.48 4.91 -0.46
CA VAL A 154 -8.91 4.77 -0.69
C VAL A 154 -9.22 5.06 -2.15
N ASP A 155 -10.28 4.47 -2.71
CA ASP A 155 -10.67 4.74 -4.10
C ASP A 155 -11.17 6.18 -4.23
N PRO A 156 -10.44 7.08 -4.92
CA PRO A 156 -10.86 8.48 -5.06
C PRO A 156 -12.17 8.66 -5.83
N ARG A 157 -12.65 7.63 -6.55
CA ARG A 157 -13.88 7.68 -7.36
C ARG A 157 -15.11 7.24 -6.61
N ARG A 158 -14.94 6.51 -5.52
CA ARG A 158 -16.04 6.10 -4.66
C ARG A 158 -16.51 7.28 -3.82
N HIS A 159 -17.82 7.41 -3.70
CA HIS A 159 -18.41 8.30 -2.72
C HIS A 159 -18.47 7.58 -1.37
N TYR A 160 -17.81 8.13 -0.36
CA TYR A 160 -17.81 7.61 1.00
C TYR A 160 -18.72 8.49 1.86
N SER A 161 -19.63 7.88 2.60
CA SER A 161 -20.40 8.61 3.61
C SER A 161 -19.50 9.17 4.71
N GLU A 162 -19.93 10.22 5.40
CA GLU A 162 -19.16 10.80 6.52
C GLU A 162 -18.87 9.76 7.61
N GLN A 163 -19.83 8.85 7.86
CA GLN A 163 -19.69 7.75 8.80
C GLN A 163 -18.57 6.78 8.38
N GLU A 164 -18.52 6.39 7.10
CA GLU A 164 -17.43 5.54 6.58
C GLU A 164 -16.08 6.25 6.68
N GLN A 165 -16.03 7.53 6.32
CA GLN A 165 -14.81 8.33 6.41
C GLN A 165 -14.29 8.42 7.86
N ALA A 166 -15.19 8.60 8.83
CA ALA A 166 -14.87 8.64 10.26
C ALA A 166 -14.42 7.27 10.79
N ALA A 167 -15.05 6.19 10.34
CA ALA A 167 -14.67 4.82 10.68
C ALA A 167 -13.26 4.50 10.17
N ILE A 168 -12.98 4.76 8.88
CA ILE A 168 -11.66 4.54 8.28
C ILE A 168 -10.58 5.34 9.02
N ARG A 169 -10.83 6.63 9.30
CA ARG A 169 -9.89 7.48 10.06
C ARG A 169 -9.62 6.91 11.46
N SER A 170 -10.68 6.49 12.16
CA SER A 170 -10.57 5.92 13.51
C SER A 170 -9.80 4.61 13.52
N SER A 171 -10.05 3.72 12.57
CA SER A 171 -9.34 2.43 12.46
C SER A 171 -7.87 2.62 12.14
N ILE A 172 -7.52 3.48 11.17
CA ILE A 172 -6.12 3.80 10.85
C ILE A 172 -5.41 4.38 12.08
N LYS A 173 -6.05 5.31 12.81
CA LYS A 173 -5.49 5.89 14.02
C LYS A 173 -5.26 4.82 15.09
N ARG A 174 -6.26 4.01 15.42
CA ARG A 174 -6.16 2.95 16.43
C ARG A 174 -5.06 1.95 16.11
N HIS A 175 -5.02 1.47 14.87
CA HIS A 175 -3.99 0.57 14.41
C HIS A 175 -2.60 1.21 14.51
N SER A 176 -2.45 2.46 14.08
CA SER A 176 -1.18 3.17 14.18
C SER A 176 -0.67 3.27 15.62
N GLU A 177 -1.57 3.56 16.57
CA GLU A 177 -1.26 3.59 18.01
C GLU A 177 -0.87 2.20 18.53
N GLY A 178 -1.61 1.16 18.14
CA GLY A 178 -1.37 -0.22 18.54
C GLY A 178 0.02 -0.73 18.15
N ILE A 179 0.47 -0.40 16.94
CA ILE A 179 1.81 -0.82 16.46
C ILE A 179 2.90 0.23 16.71
N GLY A 180 2.59 1.36 17.36
CA GLY A 180 3.54 2.46 17.56
C GLY A 180 4.03 3.12 16.26
N ALA A 181 3.20 3.11 15.21
CA ALA A 181 3.44 3.83 13.97
C ALA A 181 3.01 5.30 14.10
N ARG A 182 3.74 6.19 13.42
CA ARG A 182 3.49 7.63 13.40
C ARG A 182 2.93 8.04 12.05
N ILE A 183 1.83 8.78 12.04
CA ILE A 183 1.30 9.39 10.82
C ILE A 183 2.29 10.46 10.32
N LEU A 184 2.76 10.29 9.09
CA LEU A 184 3.62 11.25 8.40
C LEU A 184 2.82 12.27 7.61
N TYR A 185 1.74 11.81 7.00
CA TYR A 185 0.95 12.58 6.05
C TYR A 185 -0.42 11.94 5.91
N SER A 186 -1.46 12.75 5.71
CA SER A 186 -2.79 12.26 5.33
C SER A 186 -3.47 13.25 4.41
N SER A 187 -3.91 12.75 3.26
CA SER A 187 -4.80 13.40 2.31
C SER A 187 -5.96 12.49 1.91
N LEU A 188 -6.32 11.55 2.81
CA LEU A 188 -7.42 10.64 2.58
C LEU A 188 -8.66 11.44 2.18
N TRP A 189 -9.04 12.45 2.95
CA TRP A 189 -10.15 13.36 2.65
C TRP A 189 -9.65 14.80 2.64
N ALA A 190 -10.32 15.69 1.90
CA ALA A 190 -9.87 17.07 1.67
C ALA A 190 -9.97 17.99 2.89
N ASP A 191 -10.20 17.44 4.09
CA ASP A 191 -10.23 18.22 5.32
C ASP A 191 -8.81 18.32 5.87
N HIS A 192 -8.28 19.54 5.87
CA HIS A 192 -7.03 19.91 6.49
C HIS A 192 -6.90 19.29 7.90
N LEU A 193 -5.81 18.55 8.13
CA LEU A 193 -5.29 18.32 9.48
C LEU A 193 -4.95 19.65 10.15
#